data_AF-A0A1I3TXQ0-F1
#
_entry.id   AF-A0A1I3TXQ0-F1
#
_cell.length_a   1.000
_cell.length_b   1.000
_cell.length_c   1.000
_cell.angle_alpha   90.00
_cell.angle_beta   90.00
_cell.angle_gamma   90.00
#
_symmetry.space_group_name_H-M   'P 1'
#
loop_
_entity.id
_entity.type
_entity.pdbx_description
1 polymer ?
#
loop_
_entity_poly.entity_id
_entity_poly.type
_entity_poly.pdbx_seq_one_letter_code
_entity_poly.pdbx_strand_id
1 'polypeptide(L)'
;MTPLLALISHLNPTQFQQCFIQWLQSVSEQTKGEIIAIDGKMLRGSCDRNNRRSTIHMVSAFTTQNGVVMGQLKTDKKSNEITAIPKLINLLDIKGCLVSIDAMGCQTKIAECVIQQEGNNLLAVKGNQETLYRAVKQALSSQVSAGQQY
;
A
#
# COMPACT_ATOMS: atom_id res chain seq x y z
N MET A 1 -16.65 29.46 -15.54
CA MET A 1 -16.00 28.53 -14.60
C MET A 1 -16.60 27.11 -14.69
N THR A 2 -16.92 26.63 -15.91
CA THR A 2 -17.61 25.36 -16.20
C THR A 2 -16.84 24.37 -17.12
N PRO A 3 -15.86 24.76 -17.97
CA PRO A 3 -15.28 23.80 -18.92
C PRO A 3 -14.39 22.75 -18.25
N LEU A 4 -13.70 23.10 -17.16
CA LEU A 4 -12.88 22.15 -16.39
C LEU A 4 -13.74 21.06 -15.75
N LEU A 5 -14.89 21.43 -15.16
CA LEU A 5 -15.80 20.49 -14.53
C LEU A 5 -16.39 19.52 -15.55
N ALA A 6 -16.82 20.03 -16.71
CA ALA A 6 -17.34 19.22 -17.80
C ALA A 6 -16.27 18.28 -18.36
N LEU A 7 -15.03 18.73 -18.53
CA LEU A 7 -13.95 17.87 -18.99
C LEU A 7 -13.69 16.71 -18.00
N ILE A 8 -13.54 17.05 -16.71
CA ILE A 8 -13.25 16.06 -15.67
C ILE A 8 -14.39 15.03 -15.53
N SER A 9 -15.65 15.46 -15.68
CA SER A 9 -16.81 14.55 -15.57
C SER A 9 -16.92 13.53 -16.71
N HIS A 10 -16.29 13.78 -17.85
CA HIS A 10 -16.29 12.85 -18.99
C HIS A 10 -15.09 11.89 -18.99
N LEU A 11 -14.11 12.09 -18.11
CA LEU A 11 -12.98 11.17 -18.00
C LEU A 11 -13.42 9.85 -17.40
N ASN A 12 -13.07 8.73 -18.05
CA ASN A 12 -13.19 7.41 -17.45
C ASN A 12 -12.18 7.31 -16.28
N PRO A 13 -12.63 7.17 -15.01
CA PRO A 13 -11.74 7.21 -13.86
C PRO A 13 -10.71 6.07 -13.85
N THR A 14 -11.11 4.88 -14.30
CA THR A 14 -10.25 3.70 -14.33
C THR A 14 -9.15 3.86 -15.37
N GLN A 15 -9.50 4.30 -16.57
CA GLN A 15 -8.53 4.51 -17.64
C GLN A 15 -7.57 5.66 -17.31
N PHE A 16 -8.10 6.77 -16.76
CA PHE A 16 -7.28 7.89 -16.29
C PHE A 16 -6.27 7.44 -15.24
N GLN A 17 -6.70 6.65 -14.25
CA GLN A 17 -5.81 6.10 -13.24
C GLN A 17 -4.70 5.23 -13.84
N GLN A 18 -5.01 4.37 -14.81
CA GLN A 18 -4.01 3.53 -15.47
C GLN A 18 -2.97 4.38 -16.20
N CYS A 19 -3.41 5.34 -17.01
CA CYS A 19 -2.51 6.26 -17.72
C CYS A 19 -1.64 7.07 -16.75
N PHE A 20 -2.22 7.51 -15.63
CA PHE A 20 -1.49 8.25 -14.60
C PHE A 20 -0.40 7.40 -13.94
N ILE A 21 -0.69 6.15 -13.58
CA ILE A 21 0.29 5.21 -13.02
C ILE A 21 1.43 4.96 -14.01
N GLN A 22 1.09 4.67 -15.28
CA GLN A 22 2.08 4.42 -16.34
C GLN A 22 2.99 5.64 -16.56
N TRP A 23 2.40 6.84 -16.62
CA TRP A 23 3.16 8.08 -16.74
C TRP A 23 4.09 8.26 -15.54
N LEU A 24 3.61 8.10 -14.30
CA LEU A 24 4.44 8.21 -13.09
C LEU A 24 5.61 7.22 -13.11
N GLN A 25 5.37 5.97 -13.50
CA GLN A 25 6.42 4.96 -13.64
C GLN A 25 7.47 5.35 -14.68
N SER A 26 7.07 6.00 -15.77
CA SER A 26 8.01 6.45 -16.80
C SER A 26 8.87 7.64 -16.39
N VAL A 27 8.40 8.46 -15.43
CA VAL A 27 9.13 9.65 -14.95
C VAL A 27 9.83 9.42 -13.61
N SER A 28 9.44 8.39 -12.86
CA SER A 28 10.15 7.96 -11.66
C SER A 28 11.46 7.30 -12.07
N GLU A 29 12.59 7.83 -11.60
CA GLU A 29 13.85 7.12 -11.71
C GLU A 29 13.74 5.80 -10.93
N GLN A 30 14.05 4.67 -11.57
CA GLN A 30 14.12 3.38 -10.89
C GLN A 30 15.24 3.43 -9.85
N THR A 31 14.90 3.74 -8.60
CA THR A 31 15.87 3.69 -7.52
C THR A 31 15.83 2.30 -6.89
N LYS A 32 16.85 1.49 -7.21
CA LYS A 32 17.10 0.26 -6.46
C LYS A 32 17.21 0.61 -4.97
N GLY A 33 16.41 -0.06 -4.14
CA GLY A 33 16.32 0.24 -2.71
C GLY A 33 15.32 1.35 -2.33
N GLU A 34 14.46 1.80 -3.24
CA GLU A 34 13.35 2.69 -2.89
C GLU A 34 12.42 2.04 -1.86
N ILE A 35 11.91 2.83 -0.92
CA ILE A 35 10.89 2.37 0.02
C ILE A 35 9.51 2.74 -0.53
N ILE A 36 8.69 1.72 -0.73
CA ILE A 36 7.30 1.84 -1.16
C ILE A 36 6.40 1.50 0.03
N ALA A 37 5.76 2.51 0.59
CA ALA A 37 4.80 2.36 1.67
C ALA A 37 3.40 2.09 1.11
N ILE A 38 2.81 0.95 1.47
CA ILE A 38 1.43 0.61 1.12
C ILE A 38 0.55 0.78 2.35
N ASP A 39 -0.47 1.63 2.22
CA ASP A 39 -1.35 2.01 3.33
C ASP A 39 -2.82 2.13 2.88
N GLY A 40 -3.73 1.77 3.79
CA GLY A 40 -5.17 1.87 3.65
C GLY A 40 -5.70 3.21 4.18
N LYS A 41 -6.36 3.99 3.33
CA LYS A 41 -6.92 5.31 3.63
C LYS A 41 -8.43 5.33 3.48
N MET A 42 -9.10 6.10 4.35
CA MET A 42 -10.52 6.43 4.23
C MET A 42 -10.66 7.88 3.79
N LEU A 43 -11.31 8.14 2.65
CA LEU A 43 -11.56 9.50 2.18
C LEU A 43 -12.67 10.17 3.00
N ARG A 44 -12.31 11.21 3.74
CA ARG A 44 -13.29 12.04 4.46
C ARG A 44 -14.11 12.86 3.47
N GLY A 45 -15.42 13.01 3.74
CA GLY A 45 -16.33 13.75 2.86
C GLY A 45 -16.79 13.00 1.62
N SER A 46 -16.40 11.72 1.46
CA SER A 46 -16.83 10.84 0.36
C SER A 46 -18.14 10.10 0.61
N CYS A 47 -18.79 10.32 1.76
CA CYS A 47 -20.05 9.67 2.09
C CYS A 47 -21.14 10.07 1.09
N ASP A 48 -21.80 9.08 0.51
CA ASP A 48 -23.03 9.34 -0.23
C ASP A 48 -24.09 9.93 0.73
N ARG A 49 -24.71 11.04 0.32
CA ARG A 49 -25.76 11.71 1.09
C ARG A 49 -26.97 10.80 1.33
N ASN A 50 -27.22 9.86 0.41
CA ASN A 50 -28.32 8.90 0.51
C ASN A 50 -27.96 7.63 1.28
N ASN A 51 -26.67 7.35 1.49
CA ASN A 51 -26.22 6.16 2.19
C ASN A 51 -25.02 6.49 3.10
N ARG A 52 -25.33 6.80 4.37
CA ARG A 52 -24.38 7.20 5.44
C ARG A 52 -23.26 6.18 5.74
N ARG A 53 -23.19 5.04 5.05
CA ARG A 53 -22.20 3.96 5.26
C ARG A 53 -21.21 3.77 4.09
N SER A 54 -21.28 4.59 3.05
CA SER A 54 -20.48 4.41 1.82
C SER A 54 -19.23 5.29 1.79
N THR A 55 -18.45 5.32 2.87
CA THR A 55 -17.13 5.97 2.81
C THR A 55 -16.23 5.23 1.83
N ILE A 56 -15.58 5.96 0.92
CA ILE A 56 -14.62 5.37 0.00
C ILE A 56 -13.37 4.98 0.79
N HIS A 57 -13.07 3.68 0.76
CA HIS A 57 -11.79 3.14 1.21
C HIS A 57 -10.85 3.02 0.02
N MET A 58 -9.56 3.25 0.24
CA MET A 58 -8.53 3.16 -0.78
C MET A 58 -7.26 2.55 -0.20
N VAL A 59 -6.51 1.85 -1.02
CA VAL A 59 -5.12 1.47 -0.73
C VAL A 59 -4.23 2.29 -1.66
N SER A 60 -3.17 2.89 -1.12
CA SER A 60 -2.21 3.68 -1.89
C SER A 60 -0.79 3.16 -1.69
N ALA A 61 0.00 3.15 -2.77
CA ALA A 61 1.43 2.89 -2.75
C ALA A 61 2.17 4.23 -2.91
N PHE A 62 2.96 4.58 -1.92
CA PHE A 62 3.67 5.85 -1.83
C PHE A 62 5.18 5.62 -1.80
N THR A 63 5.91 6.33 -2.66
CA THR A 63 7.36 6.28 -2.69
C THR A 63 7.96 7.35 -1.78
N THR A 64 8.80 6.95 -0.84
CA THR A 64 9.33 7.89 0.16
C THR A 64 10.40 8.81 -0.40
N GLN A 65 11.18 8.36 -1.39
CA GLN A 65 12.26 9.16 -1.98
C GLN A 65 11.70 10.22 -2.93
N ASN A 66 10.81 9.79 -3.83
CA ASN A 66 10.21 10.67 -4.83
C ASN A 66 9.01 11.47 -4.28
N GLY A 67 8.45 11.09 -3.13
CA GLY A 67 7.36 11.81 -2.47
C GLY A 67 6.03 11.72 -3.22
N VAL A 68 5.84 10.69 -4.05
CA VAL A 68 4.67 10.54 -4.93
C VAL A 68 3.86 9.28 -4.63
N VAL A 69 2.56 9.32 -4.95
CA VAL A 69 1.71 8.12 -4.94
C VAL A 69 1.82 7.45 -6.30
N MET A 70 2.56 6.35 -6.36
CA MET A 70 2.79 5.57 -7.58
C MET A 70 1.53 4.85 -8.07
N GLY A 71 0.62 4.54 -7.16
CA GLY A 71 -0.64 3.90 -7.52
C GLY A 71 -1.61 3.85 -6.35
N GLN A 72 -2.89 3.73 -6.68
CA GLN A 72 -3.96 3.62 -5.68
C GLN A 72 -5.11 2.78 -6.23
N LEU A 73 -5.82 2.07 -5.35
CA LEU A 73 -7.01 1.29 -5.69
C LEU A 73 -8.12 1.56 -4.69
N LYS A 74 -9.33 1.82 -5.21
CA LYS A 74 -10.55 1.88 -4.40
C LYS A 74 -10.91 0.49 -3.88
N THR A 75 -11.34 0.42 -2.63
CA THR A 75 -11.86 -0.78 -1.99
C THR A 75 -13.26 -0.50 -1.42
N ASP A 76 -14.10 -1.54 -1.38
CA ASP A 76 -15.49 -1.38 -0.92
C ASP A 76 -15.59 -1.22 0.61
N LYS A 77 -14.62 -1.79 1.33
CA LYS A 77 -14.54 -1.80 2.80
C LYS A 77 -13.09 -1.94 3.24
N LYS A 78 -12.79 -1.52 4.47
CA LYS A 78 -11.46 -1.69 5.11
C LYS A 78 -10.93 -3.13 5.06
N SER A 79 -11.78 -4.13 5.25
CA SER A 79 -11.41 -5.56 5.18
C SER A 79 -10.97 -6.01 3.79
N ASN A 80 -11.35 -5.28 2.74
CA ASN A 80 -11.04 -5.62 1.36
C ASN A 80 -9.66 -5.09 0.94
N GLU A 81 -8.97 -4.36 1.81
CA GLU A 81 -7.60 -3.89 1.58
C GLU A 81 -6.63 -5.07 1.42
N ILE A 82 -6.83 -6.16 2.18
CA ILE A 82 -6.00 -7.38 2.09
C ILE A 82 -6.01 -7.98 0.68
N THR A 83 -7.15 -7.95 -0.01
CA THR A 83 -7.26 -8.48 -1.38
C THR A 83 -6.91 -7.45 -2.45
N ALA A 84 -6.91 -6.15 -2.10
CA ALA A 84 -6.53 -5.07 -3.00
C ALA A 84 -5.01 -4.86 -3.06
N ILE A 85 -4.29 -5.09 -1.96
CA ILE A 85 -2.83 -4.91 -1.90
C ILE A 85 -2.10 -5.73 -2.99
N PRO A 86 -2.34 -7.05 -3.16
CA PRO A 86 -1.68 -7.81 -4.24
C PRO A 86 -2.00 -7.26 -5.63
N LYS A 87 -3.24 -6.81 -5.86
CA LYS A 87 -3.63 -6.19 -7.14
C LYS A 87 -2.86 -4.90 -7.39
N LEU A 88 -2.67 -4.08 -6.36
CA LEU A 88 -1.89 -2.86 -6.45
C LEU A 88 -0.42 -3.16 -6.74
N ILE A 89 0.17 -4.13 -6.04
CA ILE A 89 1.57 -4.54 -6.26
C ILE A 89 1.77 -5.01 -7.70
N ASN A 90 0.86 -5.81 -8.26
CA ASN A 90 0.91 -6.26 -9.67
C ASN A 90 0.82 -5.14 -10.72
N LEU A 91 0.43 -3.93 -10.35
CA LEU A 91 0.42 -2.77 -11.24
C LEU A 91 1.71 -1.96 -11.17
N LEU A 92 2.60 -2.26 -10.21
CA LEU A 92 3.79 -1.48 -9.89
C LEU A 92 5.05 -2.25 -10.27
N ASP A 93 6.05 -1.55 -10.76
CA ASP A 93 7.41 -2.09 -10.84
C ASP A 93 8.08 -1.92 -9.48
N ILE A 94 8.17 -3.02 -8.72
CA ILE A 94 8.72 -3.03 -7.35
C ILE A 94 10.05 -3.79 -7.25
N LYS A 95 10.64 -4.16 -8.39
CA LYS A 95 11.85 -4.97 -8.42
C LYS A 95 13.01 -4.28 -7.70
N GLY A 96 13.55 -4.92 -6.68
CA GLY A 96 14.62 -4.37 -5.84
C GLY A 96 14.20 -3.26 -4.87
N CYS A 97 12.90 -2.93 -4.78
CA CYS A 97 12.36 -1.97 -3.81
C CYS A 97 12.06 -2.66 -2.48
N LEU A 98 11.99 -1.89 -1.39
CA LEU A 98 11.52 -2.33 -0.08
C LEU A 98 10.05 -1.93 0.09
N VAL A 99 9.15 -2.92 0.05
CA VAL A 99 7.72 -2.72 0.28
C VAL A 99 7.43 -2.78 1.77
N SER A 100 7.00 -1.65 2.35
CA SER A 100 6.59 -1.56 3.74
C SER A 100 5.07 -1.56 3.85
N ILE A 101 4.52 -2.40 4.73
CA ILE A 101 3.06 -2.54 4.92
C ILE A 101 2.75 -2.62 6.41
N ASP A 102 1.60 -2.06 6.79
CA ASP A 102 1.09 -2.10 8.15
C ASP A 102 0.81 -3.53 8.64
N ALA A 103 0.48 -3.65 9.93
CA ALA A 103 0.25 -4.95 10.51
C ALA A 103 -0.95 -5.68 9.94
N MET A 104 -1.98 -4.97 9.49
CA MET A 104 -3.17 -5.59 8.90
C MET A 104 -2.84 -6.28 7.57
N GLY A 105 -1.91 -5.71 6.80
CA GLY A 105 -1.38 -6.29 5.57
C GLY A 105 -0.31 -7.37 5.75
N CYS A 106 0.09 -7.71 6.99
CA CYS A 106 1.03 -8.80 7.26
C CYS A 106 0.38 -10.17 7.01
N GLN A 107 0.35 -10.58 5.74
CA GLN A 107 -0.27 -11.81 5.25
C GLN A 107 0.70 -12.56 4.33
N THR A 108 0.75 -13.89 4.44
CA THR A 108 1.66 -14.73 3.64
C THR A 108 1.52 -14.47 2.14
N LYS A 109 0.29 -14.40 1.63
CA LYS A 109 0.02 -14.13 0.21
C LYS A 109 0.55 -12.78 -0.28
N ILE A 110 0.56 -11.77 0.60
CA ILE A 110 1.09 -10.44 0.26
C ILE A 110 2.62 -10.50 0.21
N ALA A 111 3.26 -11.13 1.20
CA ALA A 111 4.70 -11.34 1.21
C ALA A 111 5.18 -12.13 -0.01
N GLU A 112 4.48 -13.22 -0.36
CA GLU A 112 4.73 -14.02 -1.56
C GLU A 112 4.61 -13.17 -2.83
N CYS A 113 3.57 -12.34 -2.95
CA CYS A 113 3.38 -11.46 -4.10
C CYS A 113 4.54 -10.46 -4.27
N VAL A 114 5.08 -9.92 -3.18
CA VAL A 114 6.26 -9.03 -3.23
C VAL A 114 7.50 -9.78 -3.69
N ILE A 115 7.74 -10.97 -3.14
CA ILE A 115 8.92 -11.81 -3.48
C ILE A 115 8.86 -12.26 -4.94
N GLN A 116 7.69 -12.65 -5.43
CA GLN A 116 7.47 -13.09 -6.82
C GLN A 116 7.82 -12.01 -7.84
N GLN A 117 7.76 -10.73 -7.47
CA GLN A 117 8.15 -9.59 -8.30
C GLN A 117 9.56 -9.08 -8.00
N GLU A 118 10.38 -9.89 -7.33
CA GLU A 118 11.77 -9.55 -6.97
C GLU A 118 11.89 -8.32 -6.05
N GLY A 119 10.84 -8.01 -5.28
CA GLY A 119 10.84 -6.99 -4.23
C GLY A 119 11.25 -7.55 -2.87
N ASN A 120 11.67 -6.66 -1.98
CA ASN A 120 11.91 -6.94 -0.57
C ASN A 120 10.69 -6.49 0.25
N ASN A 121 10.40 -7.12 1.40
CA ASN A 121 9.27 -6.74 2.24
C ASN A 121 9.70 -6.40 3.68
N LEU A 122 9.04 -5.39 4.25
CA LEU A 122 9.09 -5.03 5.67
C LEU A 122 7.65 -4.98 6.18
N LEU A 123 7.22 -6.04 6.87
CA LEU A 123 5.84 -6.18 7.34
C LEU A 123 5.79 -6.05 8.86
N ALA A 124 4.95 -5.14 9.35
CA ALA A 124 4.73 -5.02 10.78
C ALA A 124 3.94 -6.24 11.30
N VAL A 125 4.31 -6.80 12.44
CA VAL A 125 3.57 -7.92 13.07
C VAL A 125 2.93 -7.43 14.37
N LYS A 126 1.64 -7.72 14.56
CA LYS A 126 0.88 -7.46 15.81
C LYS A 126 0.02 -8.68 16.17
N GLY A 127 -0.94 -8.51 17.08
CA GLY A 127 -1.82 -9.58 17.57
C GLY A 127 -2.74 -10.21 16.51
N ASN A 128 -2.84 -9.64 15.30
CA ASN A 128 -3.52 -10.30 14.18
C ASN A 128 -2.76 -11.52 13.64
N GLN A 129 -1.51 -11.72 14.06
CA GLN A 129 -0.69 -12.89 13.76
C GLN A 129 -0.06 -13.41 15.06
N GLU A 130 -0.88 -13.81 16.04
CA GLU A 130 -0.46 -14.11 17.42
C GLU A 130 0.71 -15.10 17.50
N THR A 131 0.69 -16.19 16.74
CA THR A 131 1.77 -17.19 16.73
C THR A 131 3.09 -16.60 16.24
N LEU A 132 3.04 -15.84 15.13
CA LEU A 132 4.22 -15.16 14.58
C LEU A 132 4.72 -14.09 15.54
N TYR A 133 3.82 -13.31 16.12
CA TYR A 133 4.14 -12.27 17.09
C TYR A 133 4.88 -12.83 18.30
N ARG A 134 4.40 -13.95 18.87
CA ARG A 134 5.07 -14.66 19.97
C ARG A 134 6.44 -15.19 19.56
N ALA A 135 6.55 -15.82 18.39
CA ALA A 135 7.81 -16.35 17.89
C ALA A 135 8.86 -15.25 17.69
N VAL A 136 8.47 -14.12 17.07
CA VAL A 136 9.32 -12.94 16.89
C VAL A 136 9.74 -12.36 18.24
N LYS A 137 8.78 -12.19 19.18
CA LYS A 137 9.09 -11.67 20.52
C LYS A 137 10.05 -12.58 21.27
N GLN A 138 9.87 -13.90 21.21
CA GLN A 138 10.77 -14.87 21.83
C GLN A 138 12.17 -14.81 21.22
N ALA A 139 12.27 -14.83 19.88
CA ALA A 139 13.54 -14.79 19.17
C ALA A 139 14.33 -13.50 19.39
N LEU A 140 13.64 -12.36 19.57
CA LEU A 140 14.29 -11.07 19.82
C LEU A 140 14.54 -10.81 21.31
N SER A 141 13.75 -11.37 22.23
CA SER A 141 13.95 -11.19 23.68
C SER A 141 15.29 -11.74 24.18
N SER A 142 15.79 -12.80 23.55
CA SER A 142 17.11 -13.35 23.82
C SER A 142 18.26 -12.45 23.36
N GLN A 143 18.01 -11.53 22.42
CA GLN A 143 19.02 -10.60 21.89
C GLN A 143 18.98 -9.22 22.55
N VAL A 144 17.82 -8.74 22.99
CA VAL A 144 17.67 -7.42 23.65
C VAL A 144 18.36 -7.41 25.03
N SER A 145 18.47 -8.57 25.68
CA SER A 145 19.14 -8.72 26.98
C SER A 145 20.66 -8.50 26.93
N ALA A 146 21.28 -8.48 25.74
CA ALA A 146 22.72 -8.28 25.55
C ALA A 146 23.11 -6.83 25.23
N GLY A 147 22.14 -5.92 25.02
CA GLY A 147 22.38 -4.55 24.55
C GLY A 147 22.12 -3.44 25.57
N GLN A 148 21.77 -3.78 26.83
CA GLN A 148 21.46 -2.78 27.88
C GLN A 148 22.56 -2.60 28.93
N GLN A 149 23.81 -2.97 28.63
CA GLN A 149 24.96 -2.70 29.49
C GLN A 149 25.92 -1.69 28.85
N TYR A 150 25.48 -0.46 28.57
CA TYR A 150 26.36 0.72 28.49
C TYR A 150 25.56 1.99 28.78
#